data_AF-M5PQ35-F1
#
_entry.id   AF-M5PQ35-F1
#
_cell.length_a   1.000
_cell.length_b   1.000
_cell.length_c   1.000
_cell.angle_alpha   90.00
_cell.angle_beta   90.00
_cell.angle_gamma   90.00
#
_symmetry.space_group_name_H-M   'P 1'
#
loop_
_entity.id
_entity.type
_entity.pdbx_description
1 polymer ?
#
loop_
_entity_poly.entity_id
_entity_poly.type
_entity_poly.pdbx_seq_one_letter_code
_entity_poly.pdbx_strand_id
1 'polypeptide(L)'
;MAKFVNGIDVEGLKNTIGAIKEKPELASFKFRASNKWIKGTNNRATVKGYYGAGEEHDKRAVSMTFDEDEPPVLLGNDKGPNPVEWVLVGLSGCLTTSLVAYAAAKGIDLRSVESELEGDLDVRGFLNLDPNVRNGYQNIRVHFKIDADASDEEVRKLVEIAQQRSPVFDIVTHQVPVQVDFERKAARQVSSTDERRPGKAVRARMVRRRRGMHA
;
A
#
# COMPACT_ATOMS: atom_id res chain seq x y z
N MET A 1 29.57 2.23 -24.41
CA MET A 1 28.16 2.66 -24.29
C MET A 1 27.47 1.65 -23.39
N ALA A 2 26.55 2.09 -22.50
CA ALA A 2 25.81 1.17 -21.65
C ALA A 2 24.97 0.21 -22.51
N LYS A 3 25.02 -1.08 -22.19
CA LYS A 3 24.23 -2.10 -22.90
C LYS A 3 22.89 -2.25 -22.18
N PHE A 4 21.82 -1.89 -22.87
CA PHE A 4 20.46 -2.04 -22.35
C PHE A 4 19.81 -3.30 -22.91
N VAL A 5 19.13 -4.06 -22.05
CA VAL A 5 18.23 -5.16 -22.44
C VAL A 5 16.95 -4.98 -21.64
N ASN A 6 15.79 -4.99 -22.30
CA ASN A 6 14.48 -4.72 -21.69
C ASN A 6 14.43 -3.40 -20.88
N GLY A 7 15.19 -2.38 -21.31
CA GLY A 7 15.30 -1.10 -20.61
C GLY A 7 16.18 -1.09 -19.36
N ILE A 8 16.85 -2.19 -19.04
CA ILE A 8 17.77 -2.30 -17.88
C ILE A 8 19.21 -2.12 -18.34
N ASP A 9 19.97 -1.25 -17.66
CA ASP A 9 21.42 -1.14 -17.81
C ASP A 9 22.10 -2.39 -17.23
N VAL A 10 22.48 -3.32 -18.10
CA VAL A 10 23.05 -4.62 -17.69
C VAL A 10 24.45 -4.44 -17.11
N GLU A 11 25.22 -3.45 -17.57
CA GLU A 11 26.54 -3.16 -17.00
C GLU A 11 26.40 -2.49 -15.63
N GLY A 12 25.46 -1.56 -15.47
CA GLY A 12 25.07 -1.01 -14.18
C GLY A 12 24.68 -2.09 -13.17
N LEU A 13 23.84 -3.05 -13.58
CA LEU A 13 23.45 -4.19 -12.74
C LEU A 13 24.66 -5.03 -12.30
N LYS A 14 25.57 -5.37 -13.22
CA LYS A 14 26.81 -6.11 -12.90
C LYS A 14 27.68 -5.34 -11.91
N ASN A 15 27.81 -4.03 -12.10
CA ASN A 15 28.58 -3.16 -11.21
C ASN A 15 27.98 -3.14 -9.80
N THR A 16 26.66 -3.04 -9.68
CA THR A 16 25.97 -3.14 -8.37
C THR A 16 26.23 -4.48 -7.70
N ILE A 17 26.12 -5.59 -8.45
CA ILE A 17 26.42 -6.93 -7.92
C ILE A 17 27.89 -7.02 -7.46
N GLY A 18 28.82 -6.49 -8.25
CA GLY A 18 30.24 -6.44 -7.89
C GLY A 18 30.49 -5.66 -6.60
N ALA A 19 29.91 -4.46 -6.50
CA ALA A 19 30.02 -3.62 -5.31
C ALA A 19 29.46 -4.30 -4.05
N ILE A 20 28.31 -4.98 -4.17
CA ILE A 20 27.72 -5.75 -3.06
C ILE A 20 28.58 -6.96 -2.69
N LYS A 21 29.19 -7.65 -3.67
CA LYS A 21 30.10 -8.77 -3.38
C LYS A 21 31.34 -8.32 -2.62
N GLU A 22 31.87 -7.15 -2.96
CA GLU A 22 33.01 -6.54 -2.27
C GLU A 22 32.63 -5.99 -0.90
N LYS A 23 31.45 -5.37 -0.79
CA LYS A 23 30.92 -4.69 0.40
C LYS A 23 29.48 -5.11 0.66
N PRO A 24 29.25 -6.28 1.31
CA PRO A 24 27.91 -6.83 1.53
C PRO A 24 26.95 -5.91 2.26
N GLU A 25 27.45 -4.97 3.08
CA GLU A 25 26.64 -3.97 3.77
C GLU A 25 25.87 -3.04 2.83
N LEU A 26 26.34 -2.86 1.58
CA LEU A 26 25.62 -2.07 0.57
C LEU A 26 24.29 -2.71 0.15
N ALA A 27 24.09 -4.01 0.41
CA ALA A 27 22.84 -4.70 0.13
C ALA A 27 21.74 -4.46 1.18
N SER A 28 22.03 -3.73 2.26
CA SER A 28 21.04 -3.43 3.28
C SER A 28 20.14 -2.27 2.86
N PHE A 29 18.83 -2.51 2.80
CA PHE A 29 17.82 -1.50 2.51
C PHE A 29 16.78 -1.41 3.62
N LYS A 30 16.25 -0.20 3.85
CA LYS A 30 15.08 0.03 4.69
C LYS A 30 14.07 0.87 3.92
N PHE A 31 12.95 0.28 3.56
CA PHE A 31 11.83 0.98 2.92
C PHE A 31 10.85 1.48 3.97
N ARG A 32 10.20 2.61 3.69
CA ARG A 32 9.31 3.27 4.65
C ARG A 32 8.04 3.75 3.96
N ALA A 33 6.93 3.63 4.68
CA ALA A 33 5.67 4.25 4.35
C ALA A 33 5.08 4.87 5.64
N SER A 34 4.23 5.87 5.46
CA SER A 34 3.40 6.42 6.53
C SER A 34 1.96 6.49 6.04
N ASN A 35 0.99 6.37 6.95
CA ASN A 35 -0.41 6.40 6.60
C ASN A 35 -1.17 7.37 7.53
N LYS A 36 -2.16 8.06 6.97
CA LYS A 36 -3.08 8.92 7.71
C LYS A 36 -4.52 8.57 7.39
N TRP A 37 -5.29 8.29 8.43
CA TRP A 37 -6.74 8.19 8.33
C TRP A 37 -7.37 9.51 7.88
N ILE A 38 -8.30 9.44 6.93
CA ILE A 38 -9.05 10.59 6.44
C ILE A 38 -10.45 10.59 7.05
N LYS A 39 -11.26 9.58 6.73
CA LYS A 39 -12.61 9.36 7.27
C LYS A 39 -13.14 7.99 6.80
N GLY A 40 -14.01 7.37 7.59
CA GLY A 40 -14.58 6.06 7.23
C GLY A 40 -13.47 5.04 6.94
N THR A 41 -13.65 4.26 5.88
CA THR A 41 -12.66 3.32 5.32
C THR A 41 -11.51 4.03 4.59
N ASN A 42 -11.68 5.29 4.21
CA ASN A 42 -10.68 6.03 3.45
C ASN A 42 -9.50 6.50 4.31
N ASN A 43 -8.30 6.18 3.84
CA ASN A 43 -7.03 6.58 4.40
C ASN A 43 -6.03 6.89 3.26
N ARG A 44 -4.88 7.49 3.60
CA ARG A 44 -3.86 7.86 2.61
C ARG A 44 -2.47 7.46 3.04
N ALA A 45 -1.84 6.61 2.25
CA ALA A 45 -0.45 6.24 2.37
C ALA A 45 0.46 7.25 1.66
N THR A 46 1.69 7.40 2.18
CA THR A 46 2.75 8.22 1.59
C THR A 46 4.07 7.46 1.64
N VAL A 47 4.72 7.35 0.47
CA VAL A 47 6.09 6.83 0.33
C VAL A 47 7.00 8.00 -0.04
N LYS A 48 8.02 8.25 0.81
CA LYS A 48 8.88 9.44 0.67
C LYS A 48 10.36 9.11 0.51
N GLY A 49 10.93 8.27 1.37
CA GLY A 49 12.37 8.02 1.44
C GLY A 49 12.69 6.57 1.81
N TYR A 50 13.97 6.21 1.72
CA TYR A 50 14.48 4.89 2.04
C TYR A 50 15.95 4.99 2.46
N TYR A 51 16.44 3.99 3.20
CA TYR A 51 17.87 3.76 3.39
C TYR A 51 18.32 2.70 2.39
N GLY A 52 19.50 2.86 1.79
CA GLY A 52 20.05 1.89 0.85
C GLY A 52 21.49 2.23 0.46
N ALA A 53 22.27 1.24 0.04
CA ALA A 53 23.65 1.44 -0.43
C ALA A 53 24.54 2.26 0.52
N GLY A 54 24.33 2.13 1.84
CA GLY A 54 25.11 2.83 2.86
C GLY A 54 24.61 4.23 3.23
N GLU A 55 23.58 4.77 2.57
CA GLU A 55 23.12 6.15 2.75
C GLU A 55 21.60 6.28 2.99
N GLU A 56 21.22 7.38 3.64
CA GLU A 56 19.82 7.75 3.88
C GLU A 56 19.32 8.66 2.75
N HIS A 57 18.21 8.27 2.11
CA HIS A 57 17.55 9.06 1.07
C HIS A 57 16.21 9.59 1.60
N ASP A 58 16.23 10.80 2.17
CA ASP A 58 15.05 11.42 2.81
C ASP A 58 13.90 11.77 1.86
N LYS A 59 14.18 11.81 0.56
CA LYS A 59 13.22 12.24 -0.48
C LYS A 59 13.46 11.47 -1.77
N ARG A 60 12.37 10.98 -2.35
CA ARG A 60 12.28 10.67 -3.78
C ARG A 60 12.09 11.97 -4.56
N ALA A 61 12.45 11.94 -5.85
CA ALA A 61 12.23 13.07 -6.75
C ALA A 61 10.75 13.51 -6.79
N VAL A 62 9.83 12.57 -6.61
CA VAL A 62 8.39 12.81 -6.52
C VAL A 62 7.86 12.18 -5.24
N SER A 63 7.09 12.94 -4.48
CA SER A 63 6.33 12.42 -3.33
C SER A 63 5.15 11.61 -3.84
N MET A 64 5.07 10.33 -3.46
CA MET A 64 4.01 9.44 -3.91
C MET A 64 2.99 9.27 -2.79
N THR A 65 1.74 9.62 -3.08
CA THR A 65 0.61 9.45 -2.15
C THR A 65 -0.46 8.60 -2.81
N PHE A 66 -1.03 7.68 -2.04
CA PHE A 66 -2.03 6.73 -2.51
C PHE A 66 -3.23 6.79 -1.58
N ASP A 67 -4.41 7.07 -2.13
CA ASP A 67 -5.66 6.87 -1.40
C ASP A 67 -6.00 5.38 -1.40
N GLU A 68 -6.42 4.89 -0.25
CA GLU A 68 -6.94 3.55 -0.04
C GLU A 68 -8.37 3.70 0.46
N ASP A 69 -9.29 2.91 -0.07
CA ASP A 69 -10.69 2.89 0.32
C ASP A 69 -11.32 1.54 -0.01
N GLU A 70 -12.56 1.33 0.38
CA GLU A 70 -13.32 0.12 0.08
C GLU A 70 -14.37 0.37 -1.02
N PRO A 71 -14.81 -0.69 -1.72
CA PRO A 71 -16.00 -0.59 -2.56
C PRO A 71 -17.27 -0.39 -1.71
N PRO A 72 -18.40 0.06 -2.30
CA PRO A 72 -19.63 0.33 -1.56
C PRO A 72 -20.17 -0.87 -0.78
N VAL A 73 -20.00 -2.09 -1.32
CA VAL A 73 -20.40 -3.34 -0.64
C VAL A 73 -19.60 -3.61 0.65
N LEU A 74 -18.43 -3.00 0.78
CA LEU A 74 -17.56 -3.03 1.96
C LEU A 74 -17.51 -1.65 2.67
N LEU A 75 -18.59 -0.86 2.52
CA LEU A 75 -18.83 0.42 3.23
C LEU A 75 -17.90 1.59 2.85
N GLY A 76 -17.17 1.48 1.74
CA GLY A 76 -16.38 2.59 1.20
C GLY A 76 -17.07 3.35 0.06
N ASN A 77 -16.30 4.18 -0.64
CA ASN A 77 -16.80 5.11 -1.65
C ASN A 77 -15.92 5.15 -2.90
N ASP A 78 -15.21 4.05 -3.18
CA ASP A 78 -14.32 3.89 -4.35
C ASP A 78 -13.30 5.04 -4.49
N LYS A 79 -12.71 5.51 -3.36
CA LYS A 79 -11.68 6.58 -3.39
C LYS A 79 -10.26 6.09 -3.72
N GLY A 80 -10.08 4.78 -3.79
CA GLY A 80 -8.86 4.11 -4.21
C GLY A 80 -9.05 2.59 -4.08
N PRO A 81 -8.09 1.78 -4.55
CA PRO A 81 -8.10 0.35 -4.31
C PRO A 81 -8.09 0.06 -2.80
N ASN A 82 -8.68 -1.07 -2.42
CA ASN A 82 -8.64 -1.49 -1.04
C ASN A 82 -7.26 -2.06 -0.66
N PRO A 83 -6.95 -2.18 0.64
CA PRO A 83 -5.62 -2.60 1.07
C PRO A 83 -5.20 -3.99 0.57
N VAL A 84 -6.15 -4.93 0.39
CA VAL A 84 -5.82 -6.28 -0.11
C VAL A 84 -5.58 -6.30 -1.61
N GLU A 85 -6.18 -5.39 -2.39
CA GLU A 85 -5.85 -5.16 -3.80
C GLU A 85 -4.45 -4.57 -3.93
N TRP A 86 -4.03 -3.68 -3.02
CA TRP A 86 -2.65 -3.16 -2.99
C TRP A 86 -1.59 -4.25 -2.78
N VAL A 87 -1.92 -5.32 -2.04
CA VAL A 87 -1.04 -6.50 -1.94
C VAL A 87 -0.85 -7.17 -3.30
N LEU A 88 -1.93 -7.32 -4.08
CA LEU A 88 -1.86 -7.91 -5.43
C LEU A 88 -1.09 -6.99 -6.39
N VAL A 89 -1.28 -5.67 -6.31
CA VAL A 89 -0.52 -4.68 -7.09
C VAL A 89 0.98 -4.76 -6.77
N GLY A 90 1.33 -4.87 -5.48
CA GLY A 90 2.72 -5.04 -5.05
C GLY A 90 3.32 -6.36 -5.56
N LEU A 91 2.56 -7.45 -5.47
CA LEU A 91 2.99 -8.77 -5.93
C LEU A 91 3.20 -8.82 -7.44
N SER A 92 2.26 -8.28 -8.22
CA SER A 92 2.34 -8.24 -9.69
C SER A 92 3.54 -7.44 -10.17
N GLY A 93 3.74 -6.24 -9.62
CA GLY A 93 4.87 -5.39 -9.94
C GLY A 93 6.20 -6.04 -9.57
N CYS A 94 6.26 -6.71 -8.42
CA CYS A 94 7.48 -7.36 -7.96
C CYS A 94 7.86 -8.58 -8.82
N LEU A 95 6.92 -9.48 -9.11
CA LEU A 95 7.16 -10.63 -9.97
C LEU A 95 7.57 -10.19 -11.39
N THR A 96 6.88 -9.20 -11.95
CA THR A 96 7.20 -8.64 -13.27
C THR A 96 8.61 -8.05 -13.30
N THR A 97 8.96 -7.23 -12.30
CA THR A 97 10.30 -6.62 -12.19
C THR A 97 11.38 -7.68 -12.07
N SER A 98 11.17 -8.71 -11.25
CA SER A 98 12.10 -9.83 -11.12
C SER A 98 12.28 -10.54 -12.47
N LEU A 99 11.19 -10.89 -13.16
CA LEU A 99 11.24 -11.55 -14.46
C LEU A 99 12.06 -10.76 -15.49
N VAL A 100 11.74 -9.47 -15.64
CA VAL A 100 12.42 -8.58 -16.60
C VAL A 100 13.91 -8.42 -16.27
N ALA A 101 14.25 -8.27 -14.98
CA ALA A 101 15.64 -8.16 -14.54
C ALA A 101 16.47 -9.43 -14.83
N TYR A 102 15.92 -10.61 -14.58
CA TYR A 102 16.60 -11.87 -14.87
C TYR A 102 16.66 -12.17 -16.38
N ALA A 103 15.65 -11.78 -17.16
CA ALA A 103 15.71 -11.84 -18.62
C ALA A 103 16.83 -10.94 -19.17
N ALA A 104 16.89 -9.69 -18.71
CA ALA A 104 17.93 -8.74 -19.10
C ALA A 104 19.34 -9.23 -18.76
N ALA A 105 19.53 -9.79 -17.56
CA ALA A 105 20.80 -10.37 -17.14
C ALA A 105 21.23 -11.58 -18.01
N LYS A 106 20.26 -12.32 -18.56
CA LYS A 106 20.49 -13.44 -19.49
C LYS A 106 20.59 -13.00 -20.95
N GLY A 107 20.32 -11.73 -21.25
CA GLY A 107 20.29 -11.21 -22.63
C GLY A 107 19.07 -11.67 -23.43
N ILE A 108 17.99 -12.08 -22.75
CA ILE A 108 16.72 -12.45 -23.40
C ILE A 108 15.89 -11.19 -23.59
N ASP A 109 15.53 -10.92 -24.85
CA ASP A 109 14.69 -9.78 -25.22
C ASP A 109 13.20 -10.11 -25.04
N LEU A 110 12.51 -9.24 -24.31
CA LEU A 110 11.08 -9.33 -24.03
C LEU A 110 10.35 -8.25 -24.83
N ARG A 111 9.45 -8.67 -25.72
CA ARG A 111 8.58 -7.79 -26.49
C ARG A 111 7.39 -7.31 -25.66
N SER A 112 6.79 -8.20 -24.85
CA SER A 112 5.74 -7.84 -23.90
C SER A 112 5.69 -8.79 -22.70
N VAL A 113 5.23 -8.26 -21.56
CA VAL A 113 4.93 -9.02 -20.34
C VAL A 113 3.67 -8.44 -19.72
N GLU A 114 2.64 -9.27 -19.57
CA GLU A 114 1.40 -8.93 -18.87
C GLU A 114 1.14 -9.95 -17.77
N SER A 115 0.48 -9.54 -16.69
CA SER A 115 0.07 -10.46 -15.62
C SER A 115 -1.32 -10.14 -15.09
N GLU A 116 -2.07 -11.20 -14.81
CA GLU A 116 -3.38 -11.17 -14.15
C GLU A 116 -3.28 -11.90 -12.81
N LEU A 117 -3.83 -11.29 -11.76
CA LEU A 117 -3.79 -11.82 -10.41
C LEU A 117 -5.19 -11.83 -9.81
N GLU A 118 -5.52 -12.92 -9.12
CA GLU A 118 -6.73 -13.04 -8.32
C GLU A 118 -6.42 -13.69 -6.98
N GLY A 119 -7.10 -13.25 -5.93
CA GLY A 119 -6.94 -13.77 -4.58
C GLY A 119 -8.28 -14.00 -3.90
N ASP A 120 -8.45 -15.16 -3.26
CA ASP A 120 -9.69 -15.49 -2.57
C ASP A 120 -9.63 -15.02 -1.12
N LEU A 121 -10.59 -14.18 -0.73
CA LEU A 121 -10.73 -13.67 0.63
C LEU A 121 -12.09 -14.10 1.19
N ASP A 122 -12.10 -14.62 2.41
CA ASP A 122 -13.34 -14.85 3.15
C ASP A 122 -13.45 -13.85 4.30
N VAL A 123 -14.36 -12.90 4.13
CA VAL A 123 -14.54 -11.77 5.05
C VAL A 123 -15.05 -12.21 6.44
N ARG A 124 -15.50 -13.46 6.61
CA ARG A 124 -15.88 -13.98 7.95
C ARG A 124 -14.73 -13.94 8.94
N GLY A 125 -13.48 -14.12 8.48
CA GLY A 125 -12.30 -13.98 9.33
C GLY A 125 -12.14 -12.54 9.85
N PHE A 126 -12.11 -11.57 8.93
CA PHE A 126 -12.02 -10.14 9.27
C PHE A 126 -13.19 -9.67 10.16
N LEU A 127 -14.41 -10.13 9.89
CA LEU A 127 -15.60 -9.81 10.65
C LEU A 127 -15.71 -10.59 11.98
N ASN A 128 -14.74 -11.44 12.29
CA ASN A 128 -14.70 -12.27 13.50
C ASN A 128 -15.95 -13.15 13.67
N LEU A 129 -16.44 -13.72 12.56
CA LEU A 129 -17.62 -14.59 12.52
C LEU A 129 -17.26 -16.08 12.55
N ASP A 130 -16.03 -16.44 12.15
CA ASP A 130 -15.53 -17.81 12.18
C ASP A 130 -14.04 -17.83 12.56
N PRO A 131 -13.66 -18.39 13.73
CA PRO A 131 -12.27 -18.41 14.18
C PRO A 131 -11.37 -19.35 13.38
N ASN A 132 -11.93 -20.22 12.53
CA ASN A 132 -11.15 -21.13 11.68
C ASN A 132 -10.84 -20.51 10.31
N VAL A 133 -11.44 -19.37 9.97
CA VAL A 133 -11.20 -18.66 8.71
C VAL A 133 -10.09 -17.64 8.93
N ARG A 134 -9.00 -17.73 8.15
CA ARG A 134 -7.91 -16.74 8.19
C ARG A 134 -8.40 -15.38 7.66
N ASN A 135 -7.82 -14.30 8.19
CA ASN A 135 -8.21 -12.94 7.79
C ASN A 135 -7.70 -12.52 6.40
N GLY A 136 -6.56 -13.06 5.97
CA GLY A 136 -5.94 -12.74 4.67
C GLY A 136 -6.33 -13.71 3.55
N TYR A 137 -5.73 -13.55 2.37
CA TYR A 137 -5.99 -14.41 1.22
C TYR A 137 -5.78 -15.91 1.53
N GLN A 138 -6.71 -16.74 1.08
CA GLN A 138 -6.63 -18.20 1.17
C GLN A 138 -5.73 -18.77 0.07
N ASN A 139 -5.80 -18.17 -1.12
CA ASN A 139 -5.03 -18.53 -2.27
C ASN A 139 -4.87 -17.29 -3.16
N ILE A 140 -3.73 -17.17 -3.84
CA ILE A 140 -3.48 -16.16 -4.88
C ILE A 140 -2.98 -16.90 -6.11
N ARG A 141 -3.57 -16.60 -7.26
CA ARG A 141 -3.18 -17.17 -8.56
C ARG A 141 -2.67 -16.06 -9.45
N VAL A 142 -1.55 -16.33 -10.11
CA VAL A 142 -0.87 -15.39 -11.01
C VAL A 142 -0.76 -16.05 -12.37
N HIS A 143 -1.18 -15.35 -13.42
CA HIS A 143 -1.05 -15.80 -14.80
C HIS A 143 -0.26 -14.77 -15.61
N PHE A 144 0.84 -15.20 -16.23
CA PHE A 144 1.66 -14.36 -17.11
C PHE A 144 1.34 -14.64 -18.58
N LYS A 145 1.30 -13.58 -19.39
CA LYS A 145 1.36 -13.63 -20.86
C LYS A 145 2.66 -12.94 -21.28
N ILE A 146 3.55 -13.69 -21.94
CA ILE A 146 4.92 -13.22 -22.24
C ILE A 146 5.18 -13.42 -23.73
N ASP A 147 5.64 -12.36 -24.39
CA ASP A 147 6.19 -12.40 -25.74
C ASP A 147 7.70 -12.16 -25.67
N ALA A 148 8.50 -13.16 -26.03
CA ALA A 148 9.96 -13.14 -25.88
C ALA A 148 10.69 -13.79 -27.06
N ASP A 149 11.91 -13.36 -27.35
CA ASP A 149 12.81 -14.06 -28.28
C ASP A 149 13.55 -15.19 -27.54
N ALA A 150 12.79 -16.20 -27.11
CA ALA A 150 13.30 -17.34 -26.34
C ALA A 150 12.39 -18.56 -26.53
N SER A 151 12.91 -19.74 -26.22
CA SER A 151 12.10 -20.97 -26.18
C SER A 151 11.15 -20.98 -24.98
N ASP A 152 10.06 -21.75 -25.07
CA ASP A 152 9.10 -21.93 -23.96
C ASP A 152 9.78 -22.40 -22.67
N GLU A 153 10.82 -23.23 -22.78
CA GLU A 153 11.57 -23.70 -21.61
C GLU A 153 12.41 -22.59 -20.96
N GLU A 154 12.96 -21.67 -21.75
CA GLU A 154 13.64 -20.49 -21.22
C GLU A 154 12.67 -19.53 -20.55
N VAL A 155 11.49 -19.31 -21.15
CA VAL A 155 10.41 -18.51 -20.54
C VAL A 155 9.93 -19.15 -19.24
N ARG A 156 9.74 -20.47 -19.20
CA ARG A 156 9.36 -21.22 -18.00
C ARG A 156 10.39 -21.01 -16.88
N LYS A 157 11.68 -21.14 -17.18
CA LYS A 157 12.77 -20.87 -16.23
C LYS A 157 12.82 -19.42 -15.77
N LEU A 158 12.46 -18.46 -16.62
CA LEU A 158 12.35 -17.05 -16.25
C LEU A 158 11.22 -16.81 -15.24
N VAL A 159 10.07 -17.45 -15.43
CA VAL A 159 8.95 -17.37 -14.46
C VAL A 159 9.34 -18.02 -13.13
N GLU A 160 9.98 -19.19 -13.16
CA GLU A 160 10.46 -19.88 -11.95
C GLU A 160 11.45 -19.03 -11.15
N ILE A 161 12.45 -18.42 -11.83
CA ILE A 161 13.42 -17.59 -11.12
C ILE A 161 12.81 -16.28 -10.63
N ALA A 162 11.83 -15.72 -11.34
CA ALA A 162 11.09 -14.54 -10.87
C ALA A 162 10.34 -14.85 -9.57
N GLN A 163 9.67 -16.01 -9.50
CA GLN A 163 9.02 -16.50 -8.29
C GLN A 163 10.02 -16.67 -7.13
N GLN A 164 11.14 -17.34 -7.37
CA GLN A 164 12.16 -17.61 -6.35
C GLN A 164 12.88 -16.36 -5.83
N ARG A 165 12.90 -15.29 -6.61
CA ARG A 165 13.74 -14.10 -6.33
C ARG A 165 12.93 -12.84 -6.07
N SER A 166 11.61 -12.89 -6.19
CA SER A 166 10.71 -11.78 -5.89
C SER A 166 10.55 -11.59 -4.38
N PRO A 167 10.96 -10.44 -3.82
CA PRO A 167 10.76 -10.17 -2.40
C PRO A 167 9.30 -10.16 -1.96
N VAL A 168 8.37 -9.67 -2.80
CA VAL A 168 6.94 -9.65 -2.42
C VAL A 168 6.31 -11.04 -2.50
N PHE A 169 6.73 -11.88 -3.45
CA PHE A 169 6.31 -13.28 -3.45
C PHE A 169 6.74 -13.99 -2.16
N ASP A 170 7.99 -13.77 -1.72
CA ASP A 170 8.50 -14.26 -0.45
C ASP A 170 7.67 -13.76 0.75
N ILE A 171 7.42 -12.45 0.85
CA ILE A 171 6.59 -11.84 1.91
C ILE A 171 5.18 -12.44 1.98
N VAL A 172 4.58 -12.76 0.83
CA VAL A 172 3.21 -13.28 0.75
C VAL A 172 3.15 -14.78 1.08
N THR A 173 4.20 -15.54 0.77
CA THR A 173 4.23 -17.00 0.91
C THR A 173 4.90 -17.49 2.19
N HIS A 174 5.60 -16.61 2.91
CA HIS A 174 6.26 -16.91 4.18
C HIS A 174 5.77 -16.00 5.31
N GLN A 175 5.99 -16.44 6.55
CA GLN A 175 5.66 -15.62 7.72
C GLN A 175 6.74 -14.56 7.96
N VAL A 176 6.35 -13.29 7.88
CA VAL A 176 7.20 -12.15 8.24
C VAL A 176 6.77 -11.64 9.62
N PRO A 177 7.66 -11.57 10.62
CA PRO A 177 7.34 -10.96 11.90
C PRO A 177 6.97 -9.48 11.74
N VAL A 178 5.75 -9.12 12.15
CA VAL A 178 5.26 -7.74 12.17
C VAL A 178 4.98 -7.33 13.61
N GLN A 179 5.62 -6.26 14.06
CA GLN A 179 5.40 -5.66 15.38
C GLN A 179 4.47 -4.46 15.22
N VAL A 180 3.43 -4.39 16.05
CA VAL A 180 2.44 -3.31 16.02
C VAL A 180 2.31 -2.75 17.44
N ASP A 181 2.54 -1.45 17.56
CA ASP A 181 2.49 -0.68 18.79
C ASP A 181 1.67 0.60 18.59
N PHE A 182 1.32 1.27 19.70
CA PHE A 182 0.52 2.49 19.64
C PHE A 182 0.98 3.53 20.67
N GLU A 183 0.83 4.80 20.30
CA GLU A 183 0.97 5.95 21.20
C GLU A 183 -0.36 6.74 21.21
N ARG A 184 -0.84 7.12 22.40
CA ARG A 184 -1.99 8.01 22.52
C ARG A 184 -1.54 9.45 22.37
N LYS A 185 -2.02 10.13 21.32
CA LYS A 185 -1.84 11.59 21.19
C LYS A 185 -2.52 12.31 22.36
N ALA A 186 -1.84 13.31 22.93
CA ALA A 186 -2.40 14.15 23.97
C ALA A 186 -3.75 14.73 23.52
N ALA A 187 -4.73 14.74 24.43
CA ALA A 187 -6.04 15.32 24.15
C ALA A 187 -5.86 16.81 23.83
N ARG A 188 -6.47 17.29 22.73
CA ARG A 188 -6.60 18.73 22.48
C ARG A 188 -7.37 19.33 23.66
N GLN A 189 -6.75 20.25 24.40
CA GLN A 189 -7.49 21.08 25.35
C GLN A 189 -8.53 21.88 24.55
N VAL A 190 -9.80 21.52 24.71
CA VAL A 190 -10.90 22.34 24.21
C VAL A 190 -11.00 23.53 25.17
N SER A 191 -10.52 24.70 24.74
CA SER A 191 -10.73 25.93 25.52
C SER A 191 -12.23 26.24 25.56
N SER A 192 -12.81 26.24 26.75
CA SER A 192 -14.23 26.46 27.02
C SER A 192 -14.67 27.93 26.88
N THR A 193 -14.32 28.60 25.77
CA THR A 193 -14.65 30.03 25.58
C THR A 193 -15.79 30.31 24.58
N ASP A 194 -16.54 29.30 24.15
CA ASP A 194 -17.74 29.51 23.30
C ASP A 194 -19.05 29.07 24.00
N GLU A 195 -19.21 29.45 25.28
CA GLU A 195 -20.56 29.62 25.83
C GLU A 195 -21.13 30.96 25.35
N ARG A 196 -21.90 30.89 24.26
CA ARG A 196 -22.77 31.97 23.79
C ARG A 196 -23.63 32.46 24.95
N ARG A 197 -23.46 33.73 25.30
CA ARG A 197 -24.40 34.52 26.12
C ARG A 197 -25.82 34.32 25.59
N PRO A 198 -26.81 33.94 26.42
CA PRO A 198 -28.20 34.02 26.01
C PRO A 198 -28.61 35.49 25.92
N GLY A 199 -29.02 35.91 24.72
CA GLY A 199 -29.55 37.24 24.45
C GLY A 199 -30.79 37.53 25.30
N LYS A 200 -30.66 38.41 26.28
CA LYS A 200 -31.79 39.12 26.88
C LYS A 200 -32.26 40.19 25.90
N ALA A 201 -33.25 39.90 25.07
CA ALA A 201 -34.28 40.87 24.67
C ALA A 201 -35.34 40.18 23.78
N VAL A 202 -36.56 40.70 23.87
CA VAL A 202 -37.75 40.37 23.06
C VAL A 202 -38.60 39.21 23.58
N ARG A 203 -39.45 39.54 24.57
CA ARG A 203 -40.91 39.29 24.54
C ARG A 203 -41.59 40.08 25.66
N ALA A 204 -41.72 41.38 25.46
CA ALA A 204 -42.72 42.18 26.14
C ALA A 204 -43.99 42.17 25.29
N ARG A 205 -44.97 41.32 25.64
CA ARG A 205 -46.41 41.60 25.48
C ARG A 205 -47.27 40.50 26.09
N MET A 206 -48.19 40.94 26.95
CA MET A 206 -49.58 40.46 27.00
C MET A 206 -49.94 39.30 27.93
N VAL A 207 -49.83 39.48 29.26
CA VAL A 207 -50.84 38.98 30.23
C VAL A 207 -50.87 39.86 31.49
N ARG A 208 -51.48 41.05 31.44
CA ARG A 208 -52.00 41.75 32.64
C ARG A 208 -53.18 42.66 32.24
N ARG A 209 -54.32 42.04 31.97
CA ARG A 209 -55.65 42.63 32.14
C ARG A 209 -56.62 41.50 32.44
N ARG A 210 -56.79 41.17 33.71
CA ARG A 210 -58.00 40.57 34.32
C ARG A 210 -57.86 40.67 35.84
N ARG A 211 -58.14 41.85 36.38
CA ARG A 211 -58.69 42.04 37.73
C ARG A 211 -59.58 43.28 37.66
N GLY A 212 -60.88 43.06 37.79
CA GLY A 212 -61.92 44.07 37.70
C GLY A 212 -63.28 43.44 37.42
N MET A 213 -63.84 42.72 38.39
CA MET A 213 -65.28 42.50 38.62
C MET A 213 -65.46 41.61 39.85
N HIS A 214 -65.74 42.21 41.01
CA HIS A 214 -66.85 41.86 41.92
C HIS A 214 -66.88 42.81 43.11
N ALA A 215 -68.10 43.26 43.43
CA ALA A 215 -68.57 44.20 44.46
C ALA A 215 -68.31 45.69 44.18
#